data_AF-A0A7K5SSV3-F1
#
_entry.id   AF-A0A7K5SSV3-F1
#
_cell.length_a   1.000
_cell.length_b   1.000
_cell.length_c   1.000
_cell.angle_alpha   90.00
_cell.angle_beta   90.00
_cell.angle_gamma   90.00
#
_symmetry.space_group_name_H-M   'P 1'
#
loop_
_entity.id
_entity.type
_entity.pdbx_description
1 polymer ?
#
loop_
_entity_poly.entity_id
_entity_poly.type
_entity_poly.pdbx_seq_one_letter_code
_entity_poly.pdbx_strand_id
1 'polypeptide(L)' 'HGNPPDSHLFHPLGPARRRRAAGAPRACKETFSVFYHESDADTATATSPPWMENPYVKVDTVA' A
#
# COMPACT_ATOMS: atom_id res chain seq x y z
N HIS A 1 40.39 18.76 -48.84
CA HIS A 1 40.11 19.35 -47.52
C HIS A 1 38.77 18.80 -47.07
N GLY A 2 38.79 17.60 -46.48
CA GLY A 2 37.60 16.82 -46.15
C GLY A 2 36.92 17.36 -44.90
N ASN A 3 35.60 17.50 -44.98
CA ASN A 3 34.75 17.82 -43.85
C ASN A 3 34.64 16.56 -42.96
N PRO A 4 34.99 16.60 -41.66
CA PRO A 4 34.70 15.49 -40.77
C PRO A 4 33.22 15.56 -40.35
N PRO A 5 32.44 14.46 -40.40
CA PRO A 5 31.15 14.41 -39.75
C PRO A 5 31.37 14.40 -38.24
N ASP A 6 30.83 15.44 -37.59
CA ASP A 6 30.81 15.64 -36.15
C ASP A 6 30.27 14.37 -35.47
N SER A 7 31.20 13.60 -34.90
CA SER A 7 30.96 12.35 -34.22
C SER A 7 30.57 12.63 -32.77
N HIS A 8 29.49 13.38 -32.55
CA HIS A 8 28.91 13.62 -31.23
C HIS A 8 27.45 13.19 -31.19
N LEU A 9 27.22 11.88 -31.30
CA LEU A 9 26.00 11.28 -30.79
C LEU A 9 26.27 9.90 -30.17
N PHE A 10 27.37 9.81 -29.41
CA PHE A 10 27.46 8.85 -28.33
C PHE A 10 26.67 9.39 -27.13
N HIS A 11 25.36 9.19 -27.14
CA HIS A 11 24.63 9.11 -25.89
C HIS A 11 24.83 7.68 -25.36
N PRO A 12 25.64 7.46 -24.31
CA PRO A 12 25.51 6.19 -23.61
C PRO A 12 24.08 6.17 -23.07
N LEU A 13 23.29 5.21 -23.54
CA LEU A 13 22.14 4.72 -22.81
C LEU A 13 22.70 4.22 -21.48
N GLY A 14 22.88 5.13 -20.53
CA GLY A 14 23.18 4.80 -19.16
C GLY A 14 22.15 3.76 -18.72
N PRO A 15 22.53 2.79 -17.86
CA PRO A 15 21.60 1.77 -17.44
C PRO A 15 20.38 2.51 -16.92
N ALA A 16 19.24 2.29 -17.57
CA ALA A 16 17.96 2.69 -17.05
C ALA A 16 17.88 2.03 -15.69
N ARG A 17 18.27 2.79 -14.67
CA ARG A 17 18.25 2.36 -13.27
C ARG A 17 16.79 2.13 -13.07
N ARG A 18 16.36 0.87 -13.20
CA ARG A 18 14.98 0.44 -12.98
C ARG A 18 14.65 1.06 -11.65
N ARG A 19 13.89 2.16 -11.67
CA ARG A 19 13.28 2.68 -10.47
C ARG A 19 12.48 1.48 -10.01
N ARG A 20 12.96 0.79 -8.96
CA ARG A 20 12.18 -0.22 -8.26
C ARG A 20 10.83 0.44 -8.12
N ALA A 21 9.82 -0.14 -8.75
CA ALA A 21 8.47 0.39 -8.73
C ALA A 21 8.18 0.71 -7.27
N ALA A 22 8.10 2.00 -6.95
CA ALA A 22 7.61 2.45 -5.67
C ALA A 22 6.11 2.17 -5.73
N GLY A 23 5.75 0.91 -5.52
CA GLY A 23 4.46 0.37 -5.93
C GLY A 23 3.97 -0.78 -5.06
N ALA A 24 4.69 -1.13 -4.00
CA ALA A 24 4.03 -1.66 -2.82
C ALA A 24 4.05 -0.51 -1.80
N PRO A 25 2.90 0.04 -1.36
CA PRO A 25 2.90 0.70 -0.06
C PRO A 25 3.49 -0.30 0.94
N ARG A 26 4.14 0.17 2.01
CA ARG A 26 4.58 -0.73 3.08
C ARG A 26 3.33 -1.45 3.61
N ALA A 27 3.05 -2.65 3.07
CA ALA A 27 1.83 -3.40 3.35
C ALA A 27 1.96 -4.10 4.70
N CYS A 28 3.20 -4.30 5.17
CA CYS A 28 3.45 -4.58 6.58
C CYS A 28 2.86 -3.46 7.41
N LYS A 29 1.85 -3.82 8.19
CA LYS A 29 1.36 -3.04 9.31
C LYS A 29 1.94 -3.66 10.57
N GLU A 30 2.30 -2.81 11.52
CA GLU A 30 2.90 -3.20 12.80
C GLU A 30 1.88 -3.07 13.93
N THR A 31 0.60 -2.89 13.60
CA THR A 31 -0.44 -2.40 14.52
C THR A 31 -1.79 -3.01 14.12
N PHE A 32 -2.64 -3.30 15.11
CA PHE A 32 -4.00 -3.80 14.91
C PHE A 32 -5.03 -2.88 15.58
N SER A 33 -6.29 -2.90 15.09
CA SER A 33 -7.38 -2.12 15.67
C SER A 33 -8.34 -3.02 16.44
N VAL A 34 -8.74 -2.56 17.63
CA VAL A 34 -9.69 -3.25 18.52
C VAL A 34 -11.05 -2.58 18.42
N PHE A 35 -12.12 -3.37 18.35
CA PHE A 35 -13.49 -2.89 18.25
C PHE A 35 -14.44 -3.67 19.17
N TYR A 36 -15.58 -3.06 19.54
CA TYR A 36 -16.69 -3.72 20.25
C TYR A 36 -18.03 -3.42 19.59
N HIS A 37 -19.03 -4.29 19.82
CA HIS A 37 -20.41 -4.11 19.40
C HIS A 37 -21.32 -4.53 20.55
N GLU A 38 -22.23 -3.66 20.98
CA GLU A 38 -23.20 -3.95 22.03
C GLU A 38 -24.43 -4.65 21.45
N SER A 39 -24.86 -5.74 22.09
CA SER A 39 -26.08 -6.47 21.76
C SER A 39 -26.83 -6.82 23.04
N ASP A 40 -28.17 -6.71 23.02
CA ASP A 40 -29.04 -7.10 24.14
C ASP A 40 -29.13 -8.63 24.33
N ALA A 41 -28.77 -9.40 23.29
CA ALA A 41 -28.73 -10.86 23.30
C ALA A 41 -27.59 -11.40 22.41
N ASP A 42 -27.33 -12.71 22.48
CA ASP A 42 -26.34 -13.39 21.62
C ASP A 42 -26.88 -13.57 20.19
N THR A 43 -26.78 -12.50 19.40
CA THR A 43 -27.27 -12.45 18.02
C THR A 43 -26.14 -12.59 16.99
N ALA A 44 -24.92 -12.93 17.44
CA ALA A 44 -23.76 -13.03 16.56
C ALA A 44 -23.87 -14.26 15.65
N THR A 45 -23.58 -14.07 14.38
CA THR A 45 -23.51 -15.13 13.37
C THR A 45 -22.25 -14.96 12.54
N ALA A 46 -21.98 -15.88 11.60
CA ALA A 46 -20.80 -15.78 10.74
C ALA A 46 -20.75 -14.49 9.89
N THR A 47 -21.89 -13.84 9.66
CA THR A 47 -22.02 -12.66 8.78
C THR A 47 -22.61 -11.43 9.46
N SER A 48 -23.13 -11.55 10.69
CA SER A 48 -23.75 -10.45 11.45
C SER A 48 -23.19 -10.39 12.87
N PRO A 49 -22.83 -9.19 13.39
CA PRO A 49 -22.85 -7.89 12.71
C PRO A 49 -21.82 -7.83 11.57
N PRO A 50 -22.04 -7.01 10.52
CA PRO A 50 -21.17 -6.97 9.36
C PRO A 50 -19.74 -6.55 9.74
N TRP A 51 -18.74 -7.22 9.16
CA TRP A 51 -17.30 -7.05 9.45
C TRP A 51 -16.72 -5.72 8.92
N MET A 52 -17.23 -4.60 9.42
CA MET A 52 -16.85 -3.24 9.06
C MET A 52 -16.92 -2.33 10.29
N GLU A 53 -16.31 -1.14 10.24
CA GLU A 53 -16.25 -0.18 11.35
C GLU A 53 -17.63 0.39 11.77
N ASN A 54 -18.70 0.11 11.03
CA ASN A 54 -20.05 0.37 11.48
C ASN A 54 -20.85 -0.92 11.29
N PRO A 55 -21.30 -1.60 12.34
CA PRO A 55 -21.69 -1.06 13.66
C PRO A 55 -20.65 -1.17 14.79
N TYR A 56 -19.43 -1.63 14.49
CA TYR A 56 -18.40 -1.85 15.50
C TYR A 56 -17.70 -0.56 15.95
N VAL A 57 -17.82 -0.20 17.23
CA VAL A 57 -17.16 0.99 17.77
C VAL A 57 -15.67 0.71 18.01
N LYS A 58 -14.80 1.55 17.44
CA LYS A 58 -13.35 1.44 17.59
C LYS A 58 -12.92 1.83 18.99
N VAL A 59 -12.21 0.92 19.67
CA VAL A 59 -11.65 1.13 21.01
C VAL A 59 -10.27 1.77 20.89
N ASP A 60 -9.38 1.14 20.14
CA ASP A 60 -7.97 1.58 20.05
C ASP A 60 -7.27 1.02 18.79
N THR A 61 -6.04 1.47 18.56
CA THR A 61 -5.09 0.96 17.58
C THR A 61 -3.77 0.66 18.28
N VAL A 62 -3.58 -0.61 18.62
CA VAL A 62 -2.51 -1.11 19.49
C VAL A 62 -1.28 -1.46 18.67
N ALA A 63 -0.14 -0.90 19.06
CA ALA A 63 1.19 -1.06 18.44
C ALA A 63 2.16 -1.78 19.37
#